data_AF-A0ABD5TFF1-F1
#
_entry.id   AF-A0ABD5TFF1-F1
#
_cell.length_a   1.000
_cell.length_b   1.000
_cell.length_c   1.000
_cell.angle_alpha   90.00
_cell.angle_beta   90.00
_cell.angle_gamma   90.00
#
_symmetry.space_group_name_H-M   'P 1'
#
loop_
_entity.id
_entity.type
_entity.pdbx_description
1 polymer ?
#
loop_
_entity_poly.entity_id
_entity_poly.type
_entity_poly.pdbx_seq_one_letter_code
_entity_poly.pdbx_strand_id
1 'polypeptide(L)'
;MTDTVTVHVWQGDRLESYDDLLERDPDVYEVPVAETEFGRPHELTDNEQVQLAESIEHHGTYAFEIPNEERPATLNVHTNDSYHDPTEWGKPVERGLTFTEPDDREPYQCEMWGRIMMWVERTEDA
;
A
#
# COMPACT_ATOMS: atom_id res chain seq x y z
N MET A 1 -12.66 -20.44 1.74
CA MET A 1 -11.68 -19.70 0.91
C MET A 1 -11.57 -18.34 1.56
N THR A 2 -10.37 -17.87 1.84
CA THR A 2 -10.16 -16.51 2.36
C THR A 2 -10.43 -15.55 1.21
N ASP A 3 -11.23 -14.50 1.44
CA ASP A 3 -11.46 -13.44 0.46
C ASP A 3 -10.14 -12.69 0.24
N THR A 4 -9.78 -12.42 -1.01
CA THR A 4 -8.55 -11.72 -1.39
C THR A 4 -8.88 -10.62 -2.37
N VAL A 5 -8.10 -9.54 -2.32
CA VAL A 5 -8.16 -8.44 -3.28
C VAL A 5 -6.84 -8.36 -4.02
N THR A 6 -6.92 -8.24 -5.34
CA THR A 6 -5.76 -8.00 -6.19
C THR A 6 -5.24 -6.57 -6.00
N VAL A 7 -3.94 -6.43 -5.73
CA VAL A 7 -3.24 -5.14 -5.63
C VAL A 7 -2.06 -5.14 -6.59
N HIS A 8 -2.03 -4.16 -7.49
CA HIS A 8 -0.89 -3.86 -8.33
C HIS A 8 0.05 -2.89 -7.59
N VAL A 9 1.32 -3.26 -7.51
CA VAL A 9 2.36 -2.46 -6.87
C VAL A 9 3.49 -2.28 -7.86
N TRP A 10 3.85 -1.04 -8.16
CA TRP A 10 5.10 -0.74 -8.82
C TRP A 10 6.09 -0.30 -7.76
N GLN A 11 7.24 -0.98 -7.70
CA GLN A 11 8.33 -0.64 -6.80
C GLN A 11 9.57 -0.21 -7.59
N GLY A 12 10.08 0.95 -7.23
CA GLY A 12 11.22 1.58 -7.83
C GLY A 12 12.29 2.02 -6.83
N ASP A 13 13.43 2.39 -7.38
CA ASP A 13 14.53 2.99 -6.61
C ASP A 13 14.16 4.40 -6.15
N ARG A 14 14.81 4.88 -5.09
CA ARG A 14 14.66 6.22 -4.50
C ARG A 14 14.57 7.40 -5.49
N LEU A 15 15.27 7.32 -6.61
CA LEU A 15 15.38 8.42 -7.58
C LEU A 15 14.69 8.10 -8.91
N GLU A 16 13.97 6.98 -8.98
CA GLU A 16 13.23 6.58 -10.18
C GLU A 16 12.02 7.48 -10.36
N SER A 17 11.78 7.91 -11.61
CA SER A 17 10.63 8.75 -11.93
C SER A 17 9.36 7.89 -12.04
N TYR A 18 8.19 8.46 -11.76
CA TYR A 18 6.94 7.72 -11.88
C TYR A 18 6.60 7.34 -13.32
N ASP A 19 7.01 8.16 -14.30
CA ASP A 19 6.84 7.83 -15.71
C ASP A 19 7.60 6.55 -16.07
N ASP A 20 8.89 6.48 -15.71
CA ASP A 20 9.71 5.29 -15.95
C ASP A 20 9.21 4.08 -15.13
N LEU A 21 8.76 4.33 -13.89
CA LEU A 21 8.25 3.28 -13.00
C LEU A 21 6.99 2.62 -13.59
N LEU A 22 6.06 3.41 -14.14
CA LEU A 22 4.80 2.93 -14.69
C LEU A 22 4.90 2.33 -16.10
N GLU A 23 6.03 2.49 -16.79
CA GLU A 23 6.31 1.78 -18.05
C GLU A 23 6.57 0.27 -17.85
N ARG A 24 6.78 -0.16 -16.61
CA ARG A 24 7.03 -1.55 -16.22
C ARG A 24 5.73 -2.27 -15.85
N ASP A 25 5.74 -3.59 -15.97
CA ASP A 25 4.66 -4.41 -15.41
C ASP A 25 4.66 -4.31 -13.87
N PRO A 26 3.49 -4.14 -13.22
CA PRO A 26 3.40 -4.15 -11.77
C PRO A 26 3.68 -5.53 -11.19
N ASP A 27 4.16 -5.55 -9.95
CA ASP A 27 4.07 -6.72 -9.10
C ASP A 27 2.60 -6.90 -8.66
N VAL A 28 2.07 -8.11 -8.83
CA VAL A 28 0.66 -8.43 -8.53
C VAL A 28 0.58 -9.24 -7.25
N TYR A 29 -0.17 -8.73 -6.28
CA TYR A 29 -0.38 -9.36 -4.98
C TYR A 29 -1.85 -9.73 -4.77
N GLU A 30 -2.12 -10.99 -4.44
CA GLU A 30 -3.42 -11.42 -3.90
C GLU A 30 -3.39 -11.22 -2.38
N VAL A 31 -3.90 -10.07 -1.92
CA VAL A 31 -3.86 -9.68 -0.51
C VAL A 31 -5.13 -10.17 0.19
N PRO A 32 -5.04 -10.99 1.24
CA PRO A 32 -6.20 -11.37 2.03
C PRO A 32 -6.90 -10.14 2.62
N VAL A 33 -8.23 -10.10 2.52
CA VAL A 33 -9.03 -9.08 3.18
C VAL A 33 -8.91 -9.28 4.68
N ALA A 34 -8.36 -8.29 5.36
CA ALA A 34 -8.20 -8.32 6.80
C ALA A 34 -9.55 -8.11 7.50
N GLU A 35 -9.86 -8.96 8.48
CA GLU A 35 -11.03 -8.81 9.34
C GLU A 35 -10.66 -7.91 10.53
N THR A 36 -10.36 -6.63 10.29
CA THR A 36 -10.04 -5.69 11.37
C THR A 36 -11.31 -4.98 11.85
N GLU A 37 -11.51 -4.86 13.16
CA GLU A 37 -12.64 -4.08 13.69
C GLU A 37 -12.39 -2.55 13.56
N PHE A 38 -11.12 -2.11 13.45
CA PHE A 38 -10.75 -0.68 13.44
C PHE A 38 -9.51 -0.32 12.60
N GLY A 39 -9.10 -1.17 11.65
CA GLY A 39 -7.94 -0.92 10.78
C GLY A 39 -6.61 -0.73 11.49
N ARG A 40 -6.41 -1.42 12.62
CA ARG A 40 -5.19 -1.28 13.42
C ARG A 40 -4.16 -2.36 13.02
N PRO A 41 -2.91 -1.96 12.71
CA PRO A 41 -1.87 -2.91 12.27
C PRO A 41 -1.57 -4.05 13.26
N HIS A 42 -1.84 -3.87 14.56
CA HIS A 42 -1.57 -4.89 15.59
C HIS A 42 -2.66 -5.96 15.72
N GLU A 43 -3.78 -5.80 15.02
CA GLU A 43 -4.86 -6.79 14.94
C GLU A 43 -4.65 -7.76 13.78
N LEU A 44 -3.74 -7.43 12.84
CA LEU A 44 -3.39 -8.25 11.69
C LEU A 44 -2.56 -9.46 12.12
N THR A 45 -2.93 -10.64 11.64
CA THR A 45 -2.05 -11.80 11.66
C THR A 45 -1.01 -11.70 10.54
N ASP A 46 0.11 -12.40 10.67
CA ASP A 46 1.17 -12.42 9.63
C ASP A 46 0.66 -12.89 8.26
N ASN A 47 -0.51 -13.53 8.19
CA ASN A 47 -1.12 -14.01 6.95
C ASN A 47 -2.09 -12.99 6.31
N GLU A 48 -2.41 -11.89 6.99
CA GLU A 48 -3.35 -10.83 6.51
C GLU A 48 -2.63 -9.58 6.02
N GLN A 49 -1.30 -9.58 6.08
CA GLN A 49 -0.46 -8.49 5.64
C GLN A 49 0.60 -8.97 4.66
N VAL A 50 0.98 -8.08 3.74
CA VAL A 50 2.11 -8.28 2.83
C VAL A 50 3.22 -7.32 3.23
N GLN A 51 4.42 -7.86 3.41
CA GLN A 51 5.60 -7.07 3.73
C GLN A 51 6.34 -6.70 2.44
N LEU A 52 6.29 -5.42 2.06
CA LEU A 52 6.95 -4.90 0.87
C LEU A 52 8.43 -4.58 1.12
N ALA A 53 8.77 -4.14 2.34
CA ALA A 53 10.15 -3.90 2.75
C ALA A 53 10.37 -4.27 4.21
N GLU A 54 11.46 -4.98 4.51
CA GLU A 54 11.83 -5.37 5.87
C GLU A 54 12.83 -4.44 6.55
N SER A 55 13.65 -3.75 5.76
CA SER A 55 14.72 -2.89 6.27
C SER A 55 14.19 -1.54 6.70
N ILE A 56 14.60 -1.09 7.90
CA ILE A 56 14.36 0.29 8.36
C ILE A 56 15.13 1.34 7.55
N GLU A 57 16.15 0.92 6.79
CA GLU A 57 16.94 1.79 5.91
C GLU A 57 16.39 1.82 4.47
N HIS A 58 15.27 1.14 4.23
CA HIS A 58 14.66 1.12 2.91
C HIS A 58 14.16 2.51 2.52
N HIS A 59 14.35 2.86 1.25
CA HIS A 59 13.81 4.05 0.63
C HIS A 59 13.53 3.73 -0.83
N GLY A 60 12.26 3.78 -1.21
CA GLY A 60 11.82 3.47 -2.57
C GLY A 60 10.69 4.36 -3.03
N THR A 61 10.52 4.41 -4.34
CA THR A 61 9.39 5.05 -5.01
C THR A 61 8.36 3.97 -5.31
N TYR A 62 7.08 4.26 -5.08
CA TYR A 62 6.01 3.29 -5.20
C TYR A 62 4.80 3.85 -5.95
N ALA A 63 4.12 2.99 -6.68
CA ALA A 63 2.78 3.25 -7.18
C ALA A 63 1.83 2.09 -6.83
N PHE A 64 0.58 2.41 -6.50
CA PHE A 64 -0.42 1.43 -6.06
C PHE A 64 -1.72 1.55 -6.84
N GLU A 65 -2.28 0.41 -7.22
CA GLU A 65 -3.60 0.36 -7.84
C GLU A 65 -4.35 -0.90 -7.38
N ILE A 66 -5.64 -0.72 -7.06
CA ILE A 66 -6.60 -1.83 -7.00
C ILE A 66 -7.34 -1.85 -8.34
N PRO A 67 -7.32 -2.96 -9.10
CA PRO A 67 -8.05 -3.08 -10.36
C PRO A 67 -9.53 -2.74 -10.19
N ASN A 68 -10.13 -2.12 -11.20
CA ASN A 68 -11.53 -1.65 -11.13
C ASN A 68 -12.55 -2.75 -10.77
N GLU A 69 -12.27 -4.01 -11.14
CA GLU A 69 -13.13 -5.16 -10.82
C GLU A 69 -13.11 -5.57 -9.33
N GLU A 70 -12.10 -5.14 -8.59
CA GLU A 70 -11.89 -5.48 -7.17
C GLU A 70 -12.36 -4.36 -6.22
N ARG A 71 -12.75 -3.20 -6.76
CA ARG A 71 -13.26 -2.05 -6.02
C ARG A 71 -14.74 -2.26 -5.63
N PRO A 72 -15.23 -1.71 -4.49
CA PRO A 72 -14.52 -0.84 -3.55
C PRO A 72 -13.64 -1.60 -2.55
N ALA A 73 -12.48 -1.03 -2.25
CA ALA A 73 -11.56 -1.56 -1.25
C ALA A 73 -10.65 -0.45 -0.69
N THR A 74 -10.21 -0.62 0.55
CA THR A 74 -9.22 0.25 1.19
C THR A 74 -7.88 -0.48 1.23
N LEU A 75 -6.88 0.05 0.54
CA LEU A 75 -5.49 -0.39 0.70
C LEU A 75 -4.84 0.40 1.81
N ASN A 76 -4.49 -0.26 2.89
CA ASN A 76 -3.74 0.34 3.98
C ASN A 76 -2.25 0.05 3.80
N VAL A 77 -1.43 1.09 3.95
CA VAL A 77 0.02 0.99 3.91
C VAL A 77 0.57 1.58 5.19
N HIS A 78 1.41 0.82 5.89
CA HIS A 78 2.06 1.24 7.12
C HIS A 78 3.57 1.24 6.95
N THR A 79 4.18 2.38 7.27
CA THR A 79 5.63 2.59 7.27
C THR A 79 6.11 2.76 8.70
N ASN A 80 7.06 1.93 9.14
CA ASN A 80 7.76 2.15 10.41
C ASN A 80 9.08 2.87 10.13
N ASP A 81 9.01 4.20 10.05
CA ASP A 81 10.17 5.09 9.98
C ASP A 81 10.56 5.52 11.40
N SER A 82 11.48 4.76 12.00
CA SER A 82 12.09 5.11 13.28
C SER A 82 13.47 5.78 13.10
N TYR A 83 13.85 6.16 11.86
CA TYR A 83 15.20 6.63 11.53
C TYR A 83 15.29 8.15 11.35
N HIS A 84 14.22 8.84 10.93
CA HIS A 84 14.23 10.29 10.68
C HIS A 84 13.72 11.16 11.85
N ASP A 85 14.27 12.38 11.95
CA ASP A 85 13.78 13.42 12.87
C ASP A 85 12.37 13.85 12.44
N PRO A 86 11.42 14.07 13.39
CA PRO A 86 10.07 14.52 13.09
C PRO A 86 9.93 15.78 12.23
N THR A 87 10.99 16.58 12.13
CA THR A 87 11.05 17.77 11.29
C THR A 87 11.42 17.50 9.83
N GLU A 88 11.95 16.32 9.51
CA GLU A 88 12.23 15.82 8.15
C GLU A 88 11.05 15.04 7.56
N TRP A 89 9.99 14.82 8.33
CA TRP A 89 8.77 14.16 7.87
C TRP A 89 8.14 14.93 6.69
N GLY A 90 8.13 14.32 5.51
CA GLY A 90 6.94 14.41 4.66
C GLY A 90 5.76 13.84 5.46
N LYS A 91 4.52 14.27 5.19
CA LYS A 91 3.36 13.67 5.88
C LYS A 91 3.43 12.16 5.63
N PRO A 92 3.54 11.31 6.67
CA PRO A 92 3.52 9.89 6.43
C PRO A 92 2.19 9.55 5.76
N VAL A 93 2.19 8.58 4.85
CA VAL A 93 0.94 8.00 4.32
C VAL A 93 0.31 7.16 5.44
N GLU A 94 0.02 7.77 6.59
CA GLU A 94 -0.72 7.19 7.71
C GLU A 94 -2.23 7.31 7.46
N ARG A 95 -2.65 7.09 6.21
CA ARG A 95 -4.06 7.06 5.81
C ARG A 95 -4.22 5.99 4.75
N GLY A 96 -5.07 5.01 5.04
CA GLY A 96 -5.47 4.02 4.05
C GLY A 96 -5.90 4.70 2.76
N LEU A 97 -5.36 4.22 1.64
CA LEU A 97 -5.74 4.60 0.30
C LEU A 97 -7.10 3.97 0.02
N THR A 98 -8.17 4.77 0.13
CA THR A 98 -9.52 4.30 -0.17
C THR A 98 -9.76 4.37 -1.67
N PHE A 99 -10.00 3.23 -2.30
CA PHE A 99 -10.42 3.11 -3.70
C PHE A 99 -11.93 2.86 -3.73
N THR A 100 -12.70 3.94 -3.87
CA THR A 100 -14.15 3.93 -3.65
C THR A 100 -14.97 3.56 -4.89
N GLU A 101 -14.48 3.84 -6.09
CA GLU A 101 -15.21 3.61 -7.34
C GLU A 101 -14.23 3.28 -8.48
N PRO A 102 -14.68 2.54 -9.52
CA PRO A 102 -13.93 2.43 -10.76
C PRO A 102 -13.64 3.82 -11.32
N ASP A 103 -12.37 4.13 -11.53
CA ASP A 103 -11.93 5.36 -12.17
C ASP A 103 -10.78 5.08 -13.14
N ASP A 104 -10.57 6.04 -14.06
CA ASP A 104 -9.43 6.04 -14.97
C ASP A 104 -8.24 6.82 -14.36
N ARG A 105 -8.16 6.93 -13.03
CA ARG A 105 -7.05 7.65 -12.40
C ARG A 105 -5.78 6.81 -12.50
N GLU A 106 -4.67 7.50 -12.68
CA GLU A 106 -3.36 6.87 -12.60
C GLU A 106 -3.16 6.22 -11.21
N PRO A 107 -2.36 5.15 -11.12
CA PRO A 107 -2.00 4.54 -9.85
C PRO A 107 -1.56 5.59 -8.82
N TYR A 108 -1.88 5.37 -7.55
CA TYR A 108 -1.48 6.27 -6.48
C TYR A 108 0.03 6.21 -6.29
N GLN A 109 0.71 7.33 -6.54
CA GLN A 109 2.16 7.48 -6.52
C GLN A 109 2.64 8.08 -5.18
N CYS A 110 3.63 7.46 -4.53
CA CYS A 110 4.28 7.99 -3.34
C CYS A 110 5.72 7.49 -3.14
N GLU A 111 6.49 8.22 -2.34
CA GLU A 111 7.78 7.74 -1.81
C GLU A 111 7.56 7.18 -0.40
N MET A 112 8.25 6.09 -0.06
CA MET A 112 8.15 5.45 1.26
C MET A 112 9.52 5.05 1.82
N TRP A 113 9.58 5.05 3.15
CA TRP A 113 10.77 4.77 3.93
C TRP A 113 10.52 3.71 5.00
N GLY A 114 11.61 3.05 5.37
CA GLY A 114 11.63 2.12 6.49
C GLY A 114 10.94 0.80 6.18
N ARG A 115 10.48 0.13 7.24
CA ARG A 115 9.74 -1.14 7.08
C ARG A 115 8.35 -0.82 6.52
N ILE A 116 7.99 -1.46 5.41
CA ILE A 116 6.71 -1.22 4.71
C ILE A 116 5.86 -2.48 4.75
N MET A 117 4.64 -2.34 5.25
CA MET A 117 3.62 -3.38 5.30
C MET A 117 2.34 -2.87 4.66
N MET A 118 1.62 -3.73 3.95
CA MET A 118 0.32 -3.41 3.37
C MET A 118 -0.73 -4.48 3.72
N TRP A 119 -1.99 -4.05 3.82
CA TRP A 119 -3.15 -4.94 3.97
C TRP A 119 -4.37 -4.28 3.33
N VAL A 120 -5.41 -5.08 3.05
CA VAL A 120 -6.64 -4.59 2.42
C VAL A 120 -7.83 -4.81 3.33
N GLU A 121 -8.73 -3.84 3.35
CA GLU A 121 -10.05 -3.93 3.99
C GLU A 121 -11.13 -3.73 2.93
N ARG A 122 -12.23 -4.51 3.02
CA ARG A 122 -13.43 -4.20 2.23
C ARG A 122 -14.06 -2.96 2.82
N THR A 123 -14.33 -1.97 1.98
CA THR A 123 -15.14 -0.82 2.39
C THR A 123 -16.57 -1.34 2.54
N GLU A 124 -17.01 -1.63 3.77
CA GLU A 124 -18.44 -1.81 4.02
C GLU A 124 -19.13 -0.50 3.61
N ASP A 125 -20.18 -0.60 2.78
CA ASP A 125 -20.96 0.52 2.26
C ASP A 125 -21.13 1.63 3.32
N ALA A 126 -20.62 2.83 3.04
CA ALA A 126 -20.87 4.02 3.84
C ALA A 126 -22.34 4.47 3.75
#